data_AF-A0A0A7A4R3-F1
#
_entry.id   AF-A0A0A7A4R3-F1
#
_cell.length_a   1.000
_cell.length_b   1.000
_cell.length_c   1.000
_cell.angle_alpha   90.00
_cell.angle_beta   90.00
_cell.angle_gamma   90.00
#
_symmetry.space_group_name_H-M   'P 1'
#
loop_
_entity.id
_entity.type
_entity.pdbx_description
1 polymer ?
#
loop_
_entity_poly.entity_id
_entity_poly.type
_entity_poly.pdbx_seq_one_letter_code
_entity_poly.pdbx_strand_id
1 'polypeptide(L)'
;MGYRRKKRAQYTRLPHISAAPALSQQAVDQEWSYMDFLEHLLHEEKLARHQRKQAMYTRMAAFPAVKTFEEYDFTFATGAPQKQLQSLRSLSFIERNENIVLLGPSGVGKTHLAIAMGYEAVRAGIKVRFTTAADLLLQLFYGTTSGPL
;
A
#
# COMPACT_ATOMS: atom_id res chain seq x y z
N MET A 1 35.97 -23.91 -24.01
CA MET A 1 36.18 -23.74 -22.55
C MET A 1 35.81 -22.30 -22.18
N GLY A 2 34.64 -22.11 -21.52
CA GLY A 2 34.33 -20.93 -20.69
C GLY A 2 33.91 -19.60 -21.33
N TYR A 3 32.72 -19.50 -21.94
CA TYR A 3 32.12 -18.19 -22.29
C TYR A 3 31.55 -17.52 -21.04
N ARG A 4 32.25 -16.49 -20.55
CA ARG A 4 32.00 -15.76 -19.30
C ARG A 4 30.75 -14.87 -19.43
N ARG A 5 29.58 -15.35 -19.02
CA ARG A 5 28.36 -14.53 -18.84
C ARG A 5 28.59 -13.50 -17.72
N LYS A 6 29.02 -12.28 -18.06
CA LYS A 6 29.05 -11.15 -17.12
C LYS A 6 28.16 -10.01 -17.61
N LYS A 7 27.18 -9.69 -16.73
CA LYS A 7 26.55 -8.38 -16.50
C LYS A 7 25.93 -7.68 -17.72
N ARG A 8 24.66 -7.97 -18.01
CA ARG A 8 23.77 -7.09 -18.80
C ARG A 8 22.38 -6.96 -18.17
N ALA A 9 22.32 -6.65 -16.86
CA ALA A 9 21.07 -6.35 -16.16
C ALA A 9 21.14 -5.01 -15.40
N GLN A 10 21.86 -4.02 -15.92
CA GLN A 10 22.00 -2.69 -15.32
C GLN A 10 21.12 -1.61 -15.96
N TYR A 11 20.33 -1.93 -17.00
CA TYR A 11 19.61 -0.91 -17.78
C TYR A 11 18.09 -0.89 -17.62
N THR A 12 17.51 -1.85 -16.92
CA THR A 12 16.06 -1.84 -16.68
C THR A 12 15.79 -1.91 -15.19
N ARG A 13 15.10 -0.90 -14.66
CA ARG A 13 14.50 -0.95 -13.31
C ARG A 13 13.34 -1.97 -13.30
N LEU A 14 13.58 -3.22 -13.73
CA LEU A 14 12.62 -4.31 -13.84
C LEU A 14 13.12 -5.50 -12.99
N PRO A 15 13.01 -5.43 -11.66
CA PRO A 15 13.63 -6.39 -10.73
C PRO A 15 13.02 -7.79 -10.79
N HIS A 16 11.82 -7.93 -11.35
CA HIS A 16 11.11 -9.20 -11.49
C HIS A 16 11.42 -9.93 -12.80
N ILE A 17 12.29 -9.39 -13.66
CA ILE A 17 12.85 -10.12 -14.82
C ILE A 17 13.58 -11.41 -14.39
N SER A 18 13.98 -11.53 -13.13
CA SER A 18 14.52 -12.78 -12.58
C SER A 18 13.54 -13.96 -12.67
N ALA A 19 12.23 -13.72 -12.78
CA ALA A 19 11.19 -14.73 -13.00
C ALA A 19 11.04 -15.14 -14.48
N ALA A 20 11.67 -14.42 -15.42
CA ALA A 20 11.57 -14.69 -16.85
C ALA A 20 11.95 -16.13 -17.26
N PRO A 21 12.94 -16.81 -16.65
CA PRO A 21 13.24 -18.20 -16.98
C PRO A 21 12.09 -19.16 -16.62
N ALA A 22 11.42 -18.95 -15.48
CA ALA A 22 10.29 -19.79 -15.08
C ALA A 22 9.08 -19.56 -16.00
N LEU A 23 8.77 -18.30 -16.32
CA LEU A 23 7.73 -17.93 -17.28
C LEU A 23 8.04 -18.43 -18.70
N SER A 24 9.31 -18.51 -19.09
CA SER A 24 9.68 -19.03 -20.41
C SER A 24 9.40 -20.53 -20.54
N GLN A 25 9.58 -21.29 -19.46
CA GLN A 25 9.23 -22.70 -19.46
C GLN A 25 7.71 -22.89 -19.56
N GLN A 26 6.96 -22.10 -18.79
CA GLN A 26 5.49 -22.10 -18.88
C GLN A 26 4.98 -21.69 -20.28
N ALA A 27 5.63 -20.73 -20.92
CA ALA A 27 5.30 -20.31 -22.27
C ALA A 27 5.51 -21.42 -23.30
N VAL A 28 6.57 -22.23 -23.15
CA VAL A 28 6.80 -23.40 -24.00
C VAL A 28 5.74 -24.47 -23.73
N ASP A 29 5.48 -24.78 -22.46
CA ASP A 29 4.52 -25.82 -22.07
C ASP A 29 3.07 -25.48 -22.47
N GLN A 30 2.73 -24.20 -22.54
CA GLN A 30 1.40 -23.68 -22.91
C GLN A 30 1.34 -23.13 -24.33
N GLU A 31 2.38 -23.31 -25.14
CA GLU A 31 2.47 -22.85 -26.53
C GLU A 31 2.14 -21.36 -26.73
N TRP A 32 2.56 -20.52 -25.79
CA TRP A 32 2.34 -19.08 -25.86
C TRP A 32 3.08 -18.45 -27.04
N SER A 33 2.43 -17.49 -27.71
CA SER A 33 3.14 -16.65 -28.67
C SER A 33 4.16 -15.77 -27.95
N TYR A 34 5.11 -15.21 -28.70
CA TYR A 34 6.05 -14.22 -28.14
C TYR A 34 5.33 -13.01 -27.52
N MET A 35 4.18 -12.62 -28.06
CA MET A 35 3.38 -11.52 -27.54
C MET A 35 2.72 -11.89 -26.22
N ASP A 36 2.16 -13.10 -26.12
CA ASP A 36 1.55 -13.60 -24.88
C ASP A 36 2.60 -13.70 -23.76
N PHE A 37 3.77 -14.26 -24.07
CA PHE A 37 4.88 -14.30 -23.10
C PHE A 37 5.28 -12.92 -22.61
N LEU A 38 5.39 -11.94 -23.52
CA LEU A 38 5.74 -10.58 -23.15
C LEU A 38 4.66 -9.93 -22.27
N GLU A 39 3.38 -10.14 -22.59
CA GLU A 39 2.25 -9.64 -21.79
C GLU A 39 2.29 -10.20 -20.37
N HIS A 40 2.44 -11.51 -20.22
CA HIS A 40 2.54 -12.16 -18.92
C HIS A 40 3.76 -11.68 -18.12
N LEU A 41 4.92 -11.56 -18.75
CA LEU A 41 6.13 -11.04 -18.10
C LEU A 41 5.94 -9.60 -17.59
N LEU A 42 5.33 -8.74 -18.40
CA LEU A 42 5.05 -7.35 -18.02
C LEU A 42 3.99 -7.27 -16.92
N HIS A 43 2.98 -8.15 -16.96
CA HIS A 43 1.95 -8.25 -15.93
C HIS A 43 2.56 -8.61 -14.57
N GLU A 44 3.39 -9.67 -14.53
CA GLU A 44 4.08 -10.11 -13.32
C GLU A 44 5.00 -9.01 -12.74
N GLU A 45 5.76 -8.32 -13.60
CA GLU A 45 6.57 -7.19 -13.14
C GLU A 45 5.72 -6.05 -12.58
N LYS A 46 4.57 -5.74 -13.19
CA LYS A 46 3.63 -4.73 -12.67
C LYS A 46 3.11 -5.12 -11.28
N LEU A 47 2.71 -6.38 -11.10
CA LEU A 47 2.26 -6.91 -9.81
C LEU A 47 3.38 -6.82 -8.75
N ALA A 48 4.59 -7.27 -9.09
CA ALA A 48 5.73 -7.25 -8.17
C ALA A 48 6.16 -5.82 -7.78
N ARG A 49 6.07 -4.86 -8.71
CA ARG A 49 6.28 -3.44 -8.40
C ARG A 49 5.21 -2.91 -7.45
N HIS A 50 3.95 -3.25 -7.72
CA HIS A 50 2.81 -2.83 -6.90
C HIS A 50 2.94 -3.36 -5.46
N GLN A 51 3.27 -4.64 -5.30
CA GLN A 51 3.50 -5.27 -3.99
C GLN A 51 4.66 -4.61 -3.23
N ARG A 52 5.80 -4.37 -3.88
CA ARG A 52 6.94 -3.67 -3.24
C ARG A 52 6.60 -2.25 -2.83
N LYS A 53 5.83 -1.53 -3.65
CA LYS A 53 5.36 -0.18 -3.31
C LYS A 53 4.43 -0.22 -2.09
N GLN A 54 3.46 -1.14 -2.06
CA GLN A 54 2.58 -1.33 -0.92
C GLN A 54 3.35 -1.65 0.35
N ALA A 55 4.24 -2.66 0.34
CA ALA A 55 5.05 -3.03 1.50
C ALA A 55 5.90 -1.86 2.03
N MET A 56 6.51 -1.09 1.12
CA MET A 56 7.25 0.11 1.47
C MET A 56 6.35 1.16 2.13
N TYR A 57 5.17 1.43 1.57
CA TYR A 57 4.22 2.41 2.10
C TYR A 57 3.60 1.97 3.43
N THR A 58 3.29 0.69 3.61
CA THR A 58 2.83 0.14 4.90
C THR A 58 3.87 0.38 5.98
N ARG A 59 5.16 0.13 5.68
CA ARG A 59 6.26 0.39 6.61
C ARG A 59 6.40 1.87 6.93
N MET A 60 6.30 2.74 5.91
CA MET A 60 6.39 4.20 6.10
C MET A 60 5.21 4.78 6.88
N ALA A 61 4.04 4.15 6.78
CA ALA A 61 2.84 4.59 7.47
C ALA A 61 2.92 4.45 8.99
N ALA A 62 3.82 3.61 9.51
CA ALA A 62 4.07 3.46 10.95
C ALA A 62 2.81 3.12 11.75
N PHE A 63 1.92 2.28 11.20
CA PHE A 63 0.78 1.77 11.94
C PHE A 63 1.25 0.93 13.13
N PRO A 64 0.62 1.07 14.32
CA PRO A 64 0.96 0.24 15.48
C PRO A 64 0.61 -1.24 15.26
N ALA A 65 -0.40 -1.51 14.42
CA ALA A 65 -0.75 -2.83 13.92
C ALA A 65 -1.42 -2.66 12.55
N VAL A 66 -1.39 -3.68 11.70
CA VAL A 66 -2.23 -3.72 10.50
C VAL A 66 -3.64 -4.13 10.92
N LYS A 67 -4.64 -3.36 10.50
CA LYS A 67 -6.07 -3.62 10.72
C LYS A 67 -6.80 -3.44 9.42
N THR A 68 -7.83 -4.24 9.18
CA THR A 68 -8.69 -4.12 7.99
C THR A 68 -10.12 -3.80 8.38
N PHE A 69 -10.93 -3.37 7.41
CA PHE A 69 -12.34 -3.14 7.68
C PHE A 69 -13.12 -4.44 7.91
N GLU A 70 -12.64 -5.57 7.40
CA GLU A 70 -13.23 -6.91 7.59
C GLU A 70 -13.11 -7.39 9.04
N GLU A 71 -12.04 -6.99 9.73
CA GLU A 71 -11.80 -7.32 11.13
C GLU A 71 -12.61 -6.46 12.11
N TYR A 72 -13.34 -5.44 11.62
CA TYR A 72 -14.12 -4.56 12.48
C TYR A 72 -15.47 -5.20 12.83
N ASP A 73 -15.71 -5.41 14.12
CA ASP A 73 -16.97 -5.95 14.61
C ASP A 73 -18.04 -4.85 14.74
N PHE A 74 -18.96 -4.84 13.77
CA PHE A 74 -20.11 -3.93 13.74
C PHE A 74 -21.18 -4.26 14.79
N THR A 75 -21.17 -5.45 15.39
CA THR A 75 -22.15 -5.85 16.40
C THR A 75 -21.84 -5.25 17.77
N PHE A 76 -20.56 -5.03 18.06
CA PHE A 76 -20.09 -4.42 19.30
C PHE A 76 -20.16 -2.89 19.28
N ALA A 77 -19.97 -2.27 18.11
CA ALA A 77 -19.90 -0.82 17.95
C ALA A 77 -21.21 -0.25 17.39
N THR A 78 -22.19 0.02 18.27
CA THR A 78 -23.48 0.64 17.94
C THR A 78 -23.42 2.08 17.39
N GLY A 79 -22.23 2.66 17.24
CA GLY A 79 -22.05 4.08 16.96
C GLY A 79 -21.84 4.50 15.50
N ALA A 80 -21.42 3.61 14.60
CA ALA A 80 -21.07 3.99 13.21
C ALA A 80 -21.99 3.29 12.19
N PRO A 81 -22.79 4.03 11.40
CA PRO A 81 -23.67 3.41 10.42
C PRO A 81 -22.83 2.74 9.32
N GLN A 82 -23.00 1.42 9.18
CA GLN A 82 -22.23 0.56 8.27
C GLN A 82 -22.16 1.11 6.83
N LYS A 83 -23.26 1.73 6.34
CA LYS A 83 -23.31 2.38 5.02
C LYS A 83 -22.29 3.50 4.86
N GLN A 84 -22.10 4.35 5.88
CA GLN A 84 -21.09 5.40 5.83
C GLN A 84 -19.68 4.81 5.87
N LEU A 85 -19.42 3.81 6.73
CA LEU A 85 -18.10 3.17 6.76
C LEU A 85 -17.75 2.47 5.43
N GLN A 86 -18.74 1.89 4.75
CA GLN A 86 -18.53 1.34 3.41
C GLN A 86 -18.22 2.43 2.38
N SER A 87 -18.85 3.61 2.44
CA SER A 87 -18.50 4.70 1.51
C SER A 87 -17.07 5.18 1.74
N LEU A 88 -16.56 5.14 2.97
CA LEU A 88 -15.17 5.50 3.28
C LEU A 88 -14.14 4.50 2.71
N ARG A 89 -14.51 3.23 2.48
CA ARG A 89 -13.64 2.25 1.80
C ARG A 89 -13.27 2.67 0.37
N SER A 90 -14.12 3.47 -0.29
CA SER A 90 -13.81 4.02 -1.62
C SER A 90 -12.66 5.02 -1.62
N LEU A 91 -12.27 5.53 -0.44
CA LEU A 91 -11.27 6.59 -0.28
C LEU A 91 -11.60 7.90 -0.99
N SER A 92 -12.82 8.07 -1.48
CA SER A 92 -13.25 9.24 -2.25
C SER A 92 -13.12 10.57 -1.47
N PHE A 93 -13.09 10.53 -0.15
CA PHE A 93 -12.81 11.69 0.69
C PHE A 93 -11.39 12.25 0.47
N ILE A 94 -10.41 11.40 0.12
CA ILE A 94 -9.04 11.82 -0.18
C ILE A 94 -9.02 12.64 -1.46
N GLU A 95 -9.71 12.17 -2.51
CA GLU A 95 -9.81 12.89 -3.79
C GLU A 95 -10.54 14.23 -3.64
N ARG A 96 -11.54 14.29 -2.74
CA ARG A 96 -12.28 15.52 -2.41
C ARG A 96 -11.56 16.45 -1.42
N ASN A 97 -10.39 16.06 -0.90
CA ASN A 97 -9.68 16.78 0.16
C ASN A 97 -10.53 17.02 1.42
N GLU A 98 -11.35 16.04 1.79
CA GLU A 98 -12.21 16.08 2.96
C GLU A 98 -11.55 15.45 4.18
N ASN A 99 -11.78 16.04 5.35
CA ASN A 99 -11.31 15.50 6.62
C ASN A 99 -12.37 14.58 7.25
N ILE A 100 -11.92 13.46 7.81
CA ILE A 100 -12.77 12.55 8.57
C ILE A 100 -12.44 12.66 10.05
N VAL A 101 -13.47 12.89 10.86
CA VAL A 101 -13.37 12.87 12.32
C VAL A 101 -14.24 11.75 12.85
N LEU A 102 -13.63 10.79 13.56
CA LEU A 102 -14.34 9.69 14.19
C LEU A 102 -14.71 10.07 15.63
N LEU A 103 -16.00 10.20 15.93
CA LEU A 103 -16.52 10.57 17.24
C LEU A 103 -17.25 9.40 17.91
N GLY A 104 -17.21 9.34 19.23
CA GLY A 104 -17.94 8.35 20.03
C GLY A 104 -17.24 8.01 21.35
N PRO A 105 -17.81 7.11 22.17
CA PRO A 105 -17.21 6.70 23.45
C PRO A 105 -15.90 5.92 23.27
N SER A 106 -15.04 5.89 24.29
CA SER A 106 -13.78 5.12 24.22
C SER A 106 -14.06 3.62 23.99
N GLY A 107 -13.13 2.91 23.34
CA GLY A 107 -13.23 1.46 23.13
C GLY A 107 -14.07 0.97 21.94
N VAL A 108 -14.79 1.84 21.22
CA VAL A 108 -15.63 1.44 20.07
C VAL A 108 -14.88 1.25 18.74
N GLY A 109 -13.56 1.07 18.77
CA GLY A 109 -12.78 0.76 17.57
C GLY A 109 -12.47 1.94 16.61
N LYS A 110 -12.55 3.20 17.06
CA LYS A 110 -12.16 4.37 16.23
C LYS A 110 -10.72 4.26 15.69
N THR A 111 -9.78 3.88 16.54
CA THR A 111 -8.38 3.69 16.15
C THR A 111 -8.23 2.56 15.13
N HIS A 112 -9.01 1.48 15.29
CA HIS A 112 -9.06 0.38 14.31
C HIS A 112 -9.51 0.89 12.94
N LEU A 113 -10.61 1.63 12.90
CA LEU A 113 -11.13 2.21 11.65
C LEU A 113 -10.15 3.19 11.00
N ALA A 114 -9.48 4.03 11.79
CA ALA A 114 -8.45 4.94 11.28
C ALA A 114 -7.27 4.18 10.64
N ILE A 115 -6.80 3.11 11.29
CA ILE A 115 -5.76 2.24 10.73
C ILE A 115 -6.25 1.53 9.47
N ALA A 116 -7.48 0.98 9.48
CA ALA A 116 -8.06 0.29 8.33
C ALA A 116 -8.21 1.21 7.11
N MET A 117 -8.68 2.44 7.30
CA MET A 117 -8.73 3.46 6.25
C MET A 117 -7.33 3.77 5.70
N GLY A 118 -6.36 3.97 6.59
CA GLY A 118 -4.97 4.21 6.19
C GLY A 118 -4.38 3.03 5.42
N TYR A 119 -4.70 1.79 5.83
CA TYR A 119 -4.24 0.59 5.16
C TYR A 119 -4.84 0.43 3.77
N GLU A 120 -6.14 0.70 3.60
CA GLU A 120 -6.78 0.75 2.28
C GLU A 120 -6.15 1.82 1.37
N ALA A 121 -5.83 2.99 1.90
CA ALA A 121 -5.12 4.03 1.15
C ALA A 121 -3.72 3.57 0.71
N VAL A 122 -2.99 2.85 1.57
CA VAL A 122 -1.71 2.22 1.19
C VAL A 122 -1.89 1.19 0.08
N ARG A 123 -2.94 0.35 0.15
CA ARG A 123 -3.27 -0.64 -0.90
C ARG A 123 -3.61 0.02 -2.23
N ALA A 124 -4.24 1.20 -2.19
CA ALA A 124 -4.48 2.06 -3.35
C ALA A 124 -3.22 2.80 -3.84
N GLY A 125 -2.07 2.61 -3.19
CA GLY A 125 -0.80 3.22 -3.59
C GLY A 125 -0.66 4.68 -3.19
N ILE A 126 -1.40 5.13 -2.17
CA ILE A 126 -1.32 6.44 -1.54
C ILE A 126 -0.37 6.37 -0.34
N LYS A 127 0.47 7.40 -0.16
CA LYS A 127 1.35 7.48 1.02
C LYS A 127 0.54 7.92 2.23
N VAL A 128 0.70 7.21 3.34
CA VAL A 128 -0.01 7.49 4.60
C VAL A 128 1.01 7.63 5.72
N ARG A 129 0.66 8.37 6.78
CA ARG A 129 1.37 8.40 8.06
C ARG A 129 0.36 8.33 9.19
N PHE A 130 0.56 7.39 10.10
CA PHE A 130 -0.16 7.30 11.36
C PHE A 130 0.70 7.91 12.46
N THR A 131 0.10 8.78 13.28
CA THR A 131 0.78 9.47 14.37
C THR A 131 -0.24 9.92 15.41
N THR A 132 0.20 10.10 16.65
CA THR A 132 -0.62 10.77 17.66
C THR A 132 -0.64 12.27 17.41
N ALA A 133 -1.65 12.98 17.93
CA ALA A 133 -1.71 14.43 17.85
C ALA A 133 -0.52 15.08 18.60
N ALA A 134 -0.11 14.52 19.74
CA ALA A 134 1.03 14.99 20.51
C ALA A 134 2.33 14.89 19.71
N ASP A 135 2.60 13.72 19.09
CA ASP A 135 3.78 13.52 18.27
C ASP A 135 3.77 14.40 17.02
N LEU A 136 2.60 14.61 16.41
CA LEU A 136 2.46 15.49 15.25
C LEU A 136 2.80 16.93 15.62
N LEU A 137 2.26 17.44 16.72
CA LEU A 137 2.59 18.78 17.21
C LEU A 137 4.09 18.91 17.46
N LEU A 138 4.70 17.94 18.13
CA LEU A 138 6.13 17.92 18.41
C LEU A 138 6.96 17.94 17.11
N GLN A 139 6.61 17.15 16.10
CA GLN A 139 7.26 17.16 14.79
C GLN A 139 7.15 18.53 14.09
N LEU A 140 5.98 19.16 14.17
CA LEU A 140 5.76 20.48 13.59
C LEU A 140 6.56 21.57 14.33
N PHE A 141 6.61 21.55 15.66
CA PHE A 141 7.38 22.51 16.46
C PHE A 141 8.89 22.42 16.18
N TYR A 142 9.45 21.22 16.13
CA TYR A 142 10.88 21.08 15.82
C TYR A 142 11.18 21.42 14.36
N GLY A 143 10.28 21.08 13.43
CA GLY A 143 10.44 21.37 12.01
C GLY A 143 10.41 22.88 11.69
N THR A 144 9.57 23.66 12.37
CA THR A 144 9.51 25.12 12.20
C THR A 144 10.68 25.85 12.85
N THR A 145 11.22 25.31 13.96
CA THR A 145 12.39 25.91 14.64
C THR A 145 13.71 25.70 13.88
N SER A 146 13.76 24.70 12.97
CA SER A 146 14.92 24.42 12.12
C SER A 146 14.90 25.07 10.72
N GLY A 147 13.92 25.94 10.42
CA GLY A 147 13.90 26.74 9.19
C GLY A 147 14.84 27.96 9.29
N PRO A 148 15.50 28.39 8.20
CA PRO A 148 16.49 29.46 8.25
C PRO A 148 15.81 30.81 8.59
N LEU A 149 16.42 31.55 9.51
CA LEU A 149 16.24 33.00 9.68
C LEU A 149 16.87 33.75 8.50
#